data_AF-A0A942RSC2-F1
#
_entry.id   AF-A0A942RSC2-F1
#
_cell.length_a   1.000
_cell.length_b   1.000
_cell.length_c   1.000
_cell.angle_alpha   90.00
_cell.angle_beta   90.00
_cell.angle_gamma   90.00
#
_symmetry.space_group_name_H-M   'P 1'
#
loop_
_entity.id
_entity.type
_entity.pdbx_description
1 polymer ?
#
loop_
_entity_poly.entity_id
_entity_poly.type
_entity_poly.pdbx_seq_one_letter_code
_entity_poly.pdbx_strand_id
1 'polypeptide(L)' 'MNKGGFSWSRLLGISATKAKISKQIGIPLTKSGRQQKIGRMVSKGCLVTIFGTASLFGLIMILIYAIW' A
#
# COMPACT_ATOMS: atom_id res chain seq x y z
N MET A 1 12.58 2.05 -14.02
CA MET A 1 12.75 2.01 -15.49
C MET A 1 11.39 1.84 -16.15
N ASN A 2 10.87 2.91 -16.76
CA ASN A 2 9.65 2.88 -17.57
C ASN A 2 9.99 2.26 -18.93
N LYS A 3 9.70 0.97 -19.13
CA LYS A 3 9.59 0.40 -20.48
C LYS A 3 8.23 0.85 -21.04
N GLY A 4 8.16 2.09 -21.51
CA GLY A 4 7.03 2.65 -22.27
C GLY A 4 6.88 2.01 -23.66
N GLY A 5 7.11 0.70 -23.76
CA GLY A 5 6.96 -0.04 -25.00
C GLY A 5 5.49 -0.32 -25.27
N PHE A 6 5.01 0.11 -26.44
CA PHE A 6 3.74 -0.31 -26.99
C PHE A 6 3.72 -1.85 -27.03
N SER A 7 2.94 -2.45 -26.13
CA SER A 7 2.72 -3.89 -26.09
C SER A 7 1.49 -4.20 -26.93
N TRP A 8 1.60 -5.12 -27.88
CA TRP A 8 0.48 -5.65 -28.65
C TRP A 8 -0.67 -6.14 -27.75
N SER A 9 -0.36 -6.63 -26.56
CA SER A 9 -1.36 -7.04 -25.55
C SER A 9 -2.20 -5.89 -24.97
N ARG A 10 -1.76 -4.63 -25.14
CA ARG A 10 -2.53 -3.42 -24.77
C ARG A 10 -3.46 -2.98 -25.91
N LEU A 11 -3.02 -3.12 -27.17
CA LEU A 11 -3.83 -2.86 -28.36
C LEU A 11 -4.92 -3.92 -28.58
N LEU A 12 -4.60 -5.20 -28.32
CA LEU A 12 -5.55 -6.32 -28.34
C LEU A 12 -6.61 -6.27 -27.22
N GLY A 13 -6.64 -5.20 -26.40
CA GLY A 13 -7.70 -4.96 -25.41
C GLY A 13 -7.63 -5.81 -24.14
N ILE A 14 -6.75 -6.81 -24.05
CA ILE A 14 -6.64 -7.72 -22.90
C ILE A 14 -6.42 -6.95 -21.57
N SER A 15 -5.66 -5.86 -21.61
CA SER A 15 -5.49 -4.98 -20.44
C SER A 15 -6.77 -4.23 -20.06
N ALA A 16 -7.56 -3.79 -21.04
CA ALA A 16 -8.82 -3.08 -20.80
C ALA A 16 -9.89 -4.01 -20.21
N THR A 17 -9.96 -5.27 -20.67
CA THR A 17 -10.90 -6.27 -20.14
C THR A 17 -10.60 -6.59 -18.68
N LYS A 18 -9.32 -6.81 -18.33
CA LYS A 18 -8.91 -7.02 -16.93
C LYS A 18 -9.25 -5.81 -16.05
N ALA A 19 -9.11 -4.60 -16.57
CA ALA A 19 -9.49 -3.39 -15.86
C ALA A 19 -11.02 -3.26 -15.67
N LYS A 20 -11.83 -3.59 -16.67
CA LYS A 20 -13.30 -3.59 -16.56
C LYS A 20 -13.80 -4.59 -15.51
N ILE A 21 -13.31 -5.83 -15.57
CA ILE A 21 -13.67 -6.87 -14.60
C ILE A 21 -13.24 -6.47 -13.18
N SER A 22 -12.03 -5.92 -13.05
CA SER A 22 -11.54 -5.44 -11.74
C SER A 22 -12.38 -4.30 -11.16
N LYS A 23 -12.92 -3.41 -12.01
CA LYS A 23 -13.85 -2.35 -11.58
C LYS A 23 -15.22 -2.88 -11.17
N GLN A 24 -15.70 -3.94 -11.81
CA GLN A 24 -16.97 -4.58 -11.46
C GLN A 24 -16.89 -5.38 -10.14
N ILE A 25 -15.79 -6.09 -9.92
CA ILE A 25 -15.59 -6.93 -8.72
C ILE A 25 -15.04 -6.11 -7.53
N GLY A 26 -14.45 -4.93 -7.78
CA GLY A 26 -13.82 -4.09 -6.74
C GLY A 26 -12.49 -4.65 -6.21
N ILE A 27 -12.06 -5.83 -6.69
CA ILE A 27 -10.82 -6.49 -6.30
C ILE A 27 -9.78 -6.31 -7.42
N PRO A 28 -8.57 -5.80 -7.11
CA PRO A 28 -7.49 -5.71 -8.09
C PRO A 28 -7.03 -7.12 -8.49
N LEU A 29 -7.35 -7.50 -9.73
CA LEU A 29 -6.96 -8.80 -10.31
C LEU A 29 -5.48 -8.82 -10.76
N THR A 30 -4.83 -7.65 -10.81
CA THR A 30 -3.43 -7.53 -11.23
C THR A 30 -2.49 -7.56 -10.03
N LYS A 31 -1.32 -8.21 -10.19
CA LYS A 31 -0.23 -8.17 -9.20
C LYS A 31 0.14 -6.72 -8.84
N SER A 32 0.26 -5.84 -9.83
CA SER A 32 0.57 -4.42 -9.61
C SER A 32 -0.52 -3.67 -8.83
N GLY A 33 -1.80 -3.94 -9.11
CA GLY A 33 -2.91 -3.33 -8.37
C GLY A 33 -2.96 -3.78 -6.91
N ARG A 34 -2.66 -5.05 -6.63
CA ARG A 34 -2.51 -5.54 -5.24
C ARG A 34 -1.34 -4.86 -4.53
N GLN A 35 -0.18 -4.75 -5.18
CA GLN A 35 0.98 -4.08 -4.59
C GLN A 35 0.72 -2.60 -4.33
N GLN A 36 -0.06 -1.90 -5.16
CA GLN A 36 -0.47 -0.52 -4.88
C GLN A 36 -1.48 -0.43 -3.74
N LYS A 37 -2.38 -1.40 -3.58
CA LYS A 37 -3.34 -1.43 -2.46
C LYS A 37 -2.64 -1.71 -1.13
N ILE A 38 -1.72 -2.67 -1.11
CA ILE A 38 -0.85 -2.99 0.04
C ILE A 38 0.10 -1.83 0.32
N GLY A 39 0.76 -1.31 -0.71
CA GLY A 39 1.62 -0.13 -0.60
C GLY A 39 0.88 1.07 -0.04
N ARG A 40 -0.36 1.35 -0.47
CA ARG A 40 -1.18 2.41 0.13
C ARG A 40 -1.54 2.13 1.59
N MET A 41 -1.80 0.88 1.98
CA MET A 41 -2.04 0.53 3.40
C MET A 41 -0.78 0.73 4.26
N VAL A 42 0.39 0.35 3.75
CA VAL A 42 1.67 0.50 4.45
C VAL A 42 2.12 1.97 4.47
N SER A 43 2.02 2.68 3.35
CA SER A 43 2.46 4.08 3.21
C SER A 43 1.48 5.10 3.78
N LYS A 44 0.17 4.80 3.89
CA LYS A 44 -0.79 5.68 4.61
C LYS A 44 -0.63 5.62 6.13
N GLY A 45 0.42 4.99 6.64
CA GLY A 45 1.03 5.42 7.89
C GLY A 45 0.31 4.99 9.15
N CYS A 46 -0.92 4.45 9.13
CA CYS A 46 -1.62 4.09 10.36
C CYS A 46 -0.78 3.12 11.24
N LEU A 47 -0.15 2.11 10.63
CA LEU A 47 0.70 1.17 11.37
C LEU A 47 1.98 1.83 11.92
N VAL A 48 2.67 2.63 11.10
CA VAL A 48 3.92 3.31 11.51
C VAL A 48 3.63 4.39 12.55
N THR A 49 2.53 5.11 12.43
CA THR A 49 2.08 6.11 13.38
C THR A 49 1.70 5.47 14.71
N ILE A 50 0.97 4.34 14.71
CA ILE A 50 0.61 3.62 15.95
C ILE A 50 1.86 3.10 16.67
N PHE A 51 2.79 2.47 15.94
CA PHE A 51 4.02 1.98 16.54
C PHE A 51 4.92 3.12 17.03
N GLY A 52 5.02 4.21 16.27
CA GLY A 52 5.81 5.39 16.65
C GLY A 52 5.28 6.09 17.90
N THR A 53 3.96 6.29 18.01
CA THR A 53 3.38 6.92 19.20
C THR A 53 3.47 6.01 20.41
N ALA A 54 3.19 4.70 20.28
CA ALA A 54 3.31 3.76 21.39
C ALA A 54 4.74 3.70 21.96
N SER A 55 5.76 3.73 21.10
CA SER A 55 7.16 3.75 21.53
C SER A 55 7.53 5.01 22.32
N LEU A 56 7.04 6.18 21.88
CA LEU A 56 7.27 7.45 22.57
C LEU A 56 6.62 7.47 23.96
N PHE A 57 5.38 6.98 24.08
CA PHE A 57 4.70 6.87 25.38
C PHE A 57 5.44 5.92 26.34
N GLY A 58 5.93 4.77 25.84
CA GLY A 58 6.71 3.83 26.65
C GLY A 58 7.99 4.45 27.21
N LEU A 59 8.72 5.20 26.38
CA LEU A 59 9.95 5.89 26.81
C LEU A 59 9.68 6.99 27.84
N ILE A 60 8.60 7.76 27.66
CA ILE A 60 8.19 8.79 28.61
C ILE A 60 7.85 8.15 29.97
N MET A 61 7.11 7.03 29.97
CA MET A 61 6.78 6.31 31.21
C MET A 61 8.04 5.81 31.93
N ILE A 62 9.00 5.23 31.20
CA ILE A 62 10.26 4.75 31.77
C ILE A 62 11.06 5.90 32.41
N LEU A 63 11.13 7.06 31.74
CA LEU A 63 11.83 8.23 32.28
C LEU A 63 11.19 8.76 33.57
N ILE A 64 9.86 8.77 33.65
CA ILE A 64 9.14 9.20 34.86
C ILE A 64 9.47 8.27 36.04
N TYR A 65 9.44 6.95 35.80
CA TYR A 65 9.81 5.95 36.81
C TYR A 65 11.29 5.97 37.21
N ALA A 66 12.17 6.49 36.36
CA ALA A 66 13.59 6.62 36.66
C ALA A 66 13.93 7.89 37.45
N ILE A 67 13.04 8.89 37.44
CA ILE A 67 13.20 10.19 38.10
C ILE A 67 12.58 10.20 39.50
N TRP A 68 11.54 9.39 39.72
CA TRP A 68 10.87 9.21 41.01
C TRP A 68 11.54 8.10 41.82
#